data_AF-A0A9W7A804-F1
#
_entry.id   AF-A0A9W7A804-F1
#
_cell.length_a   1.000
_cell.length_b   1.000
_cell.length_c   1.000
_cell.angle_alpha   90.00
_cell.angle_beta   90.00
_cell.angle_gamma   90.00
#
_symmetry.space_group_name_H-M   'P 1'
#
loop_
_entity.id
_entity.type
_entity.pdbx_description
1 polymer ?
#
loop_
_entity_poly.entity_id
_entity_poly.type
_entity_poly.pdbx_seq_one_letter_code
_entity_poly.pdbx_strand_id
1 'polypeptide(L)'
;MKTAALCRALPTLAICLLFFLQPSVALVVPKLSRRQLFAVTGAFFIDFAVTGAFFIEPANAKTGGVATQQFSTASTKKLVKISPDVAVKGIKLAREELKGCASNYVSKSDFTGLEMFLSSSSMTSFENNILSLLASSALDAESKKEIGTIRRYGVGADAMIMYGGLLSALEGDMGEVDSKEVKKYLERTVQSLDEILAICNSNGLG
;
A
#
# COMPACT_ATOMS: atom_id res chain seq x y z
N MET A 1 -60.80 -14.46 -32.41
CA MET A 1 -60.99 -12.98 -32.35
C MET A 1 -60.69 -12.53 -30.91
N LYS A 2 -59.85 -11.49 -30.74
CA LYS A 2 -59.84 -10.41 -29.70
C LYS A 2 -60.35 -10.79 -28.27
N THR A 3 -59.70 -10.56 -27.13
CA THR A 3 -58.86 -9.45 -26.59
C THR A 3 -58.54 -9.85 -25.12
N ALA A 4 -57.30 -9.77 -24.63
CA ALA A 4 -56.68 -8.70 -23.83
C ALA A 4 -57.12 -8.55 -22.34
N ALA A 5 -56.08 -8.57 -21.48
CA ALA A 5 -55.87 -7.83 -20.21
C ALA A 5 -56.69 -8.16 -18.94
N LEU A 6 -56.02 -8.48 -17.83
CA LEU A 6 -55.75 -7.47 -16.78
C LEU A 6 -54.76 -7.96 -15.71
N CYS A 7 -53.83 -7.06 -15.39
CA CYS A 7 -52.84 -7.07 -14.33
C CYS A 7 -53.48 -6.61 -13.00
N ARG A 8 -53.11 -7.22 -11.86
CA ARG A 8 -53.23 -6.69 -10.46
C ARG A 8 -52.39 -7.60 -9.53
N ALA A 9 -51.22 -7.14 -9.13
CA ALA A 9 -50.97 -6.47 -7.85
C ALA A 9 -50.98 -7.44 -6.64
N LEU A 10 -49.79 -7.95 -6.28
CA LEU A 10 -49.50 -8.67 -5.04
C LEU A 10 -48.74 -7.72 -4.10
N PRO A 11 -49.29 -7.34 -2.93
CA PRO A 11 -48.57 -6.52 -1.96
C PRO A 11 -47.78 -7.39 -0.96
N THR A 12 -46.46 -7.15 -0.93
CA THR A 12 -45.67 -6.85 0.28
C THR A 12 -46.22 -7.35 1.62
N LEU A 13 -45.91 -8.60 1.99
CA LEU A 13 -46.05 -9.12 3.36
C LEU A 13 -44.94 -10.15 3.64
N ALA A 14 -43.74 -9.66 3.96
CA ALA A 14 -42.70 -10.44 4.66
C ALA A 14 -41.53 -9.53 5.06
N ILE A 15 -41.82 -8.37 5.67
CA ILE A 15 -40.82 -7.68 6.49
C ILE A 15 -40.75 -8.50 7.78
N CYS A 16 -39.86 -9.49 7.74
CA CYS A 16 -39.43 -10.30 8.86
C CYS A 16 -38.95 -9.41 10.01
N LEU A 17 -39.90 -9.13 10.89
CA LEU A 17 -39.86 -9.21 12.35
C LEU A 17 -38.75 -10.12 12.95
N LEU A 18 -37.46 -9.82 12.72
CA LEU A 18 -36.32 -10.42 13.42
C LEU A 18 -35.16 -9.43 13.63
N PHE A 19 -35.46 -8.22 14.11
CA PHE A 19 -34.45 -7.37 14.76
C PHE A 19 -35.02 -6.80 16.07
N PHE A 20 -35.42 -7.72 16.94
CA PHE A 20 -35.44 -7.47 18.38
C PHE A 20 -34.13 -8.03 18.94
N LEU A 21 -33.57 -7.34 19.95
CA LEU A 21 -32.50 -7.75 20.88
C LEU A 21 -31.05 -7.22 20.67
N GLN A 22 -30.87 -5.93 21.04
CA GLN A 22 -29.91 -5.37 22.02
C GLN A 22 -28.37 -5.46 21.81
N PRO A 23 -27.52 -4.68 22.56
CA PRO A 23 -27.76 -3.45 23.34
C PRO A 23 -26.77 -2.28 23.05
N SER A 24 -27.13 -1.13 23.60
CA SER A 24 -26.37 0.11 23.74
C SER A 24 -24.99 -0.08 24.38
N VAL A 25 -23.94 0.43 23.73
CA VAL A 25 -22.67 0.74 24.39
C VAL A 25 -22.53 2.26 24.44
N ALA A 26 -22.66 2.78 25.66
CA ALA A 26 -22.42 4.17 26.00
C ALA A 26 -20.92 4.46 25.90
N LEU A 27 -20.51 5.22 24.88
CA LEU A 27 -19.18 5.82 24.85
C LEU A 27 -19.22 7.17 25.59
N VAL A 28 -18.70 7.12 26.82
CA VAL A 28 -18.36 8.29 27.63
C VAL A 28 -17.21 9.03 26.92
N VAL A 29 -17.51 10.18 26.34
CA VAL A 29 -16.52 11.09 25.75
C VAL A 29 -15.95 12.00 26.84
N PRO A 30 -14.65 11.95 27.16
CA PRO A 30 -14.04 12.97 28.00
C PRO A 30 -13.94 14.30 27.23
N LYS A 31 -14.41 15.37 27.87
CA LYS A 31 -14.31 16.77 27.44
C LYS A 31 -12.90 17.12 26.93
N LEU A 32 -12.73 17.24 25.61
CA LEU A 32 -11.55 17.87 25.04
C LEU A 32 -11.79 19.39 24.88
N SER A 33 -10.88 20.14 25.50
CA SER A 33 -10.87 21.58 25.66
C SER A 33 -10.75 22.32 24.31
N ARG A 34 -11.62 23.33 24.11
CA ARG A 34 -11.68 24.26 22.97
C ARG A 34 -10.51 25.27 22.93
N ARG A 35 -9.26 24.80 22.90
CA ARG A 35 -8.10 25.68 22.68
C ARG A 35 -6.97 24.96 21.98
N GLN A 36 -7.10 24.80 20.66
CA GLN A 36 -6.02 24.92 19.67
C GLN A 36 -6.70 24.92 18.28
N LEU A 37 -7.41 26.01 18.03
CA LEU A 37 -7.69 26.48 16.68
C LEU A 37 -6.41 27.21 16.23
N PHE A 38 -5.97 26.98 14.99
CA PHE A 38 -5.02 27.76 14.17
C PHE A 38 -3.82 26.99 13.61
N ALA A 39 -3.66 27.15 12.28
CA ALA A 39 -2.58 26.73 11.38
C ALA A 39 -2.52 25.21 11.15
N VAL A 40 -2.63 24.68 9.92
CA VAL A 40 -1.88 25.06 8.72
C VAL A 40 -2.74 24.77 7.48
N THR A 41 -3.09 25.85 6.76
CA THR A 41 -3.40 25.82 5.34
C THR A 41 -2.14 25.52 4.54
N GLY A 42 -2.16 24.50 3.69
CA GLY A 42 -1.06 24.16 2.80
C GLY A 42 -1.55 23.35 1.61
N ALA A 43 -2.05 24.06 0.60
CA ALA A 43 -2.44 23.53 -0.69
C ALA A 43 -1.24 22.86 -1.39
N PHE A 44 -1.36 21.58 -1.74
CA PHE A 44 -0.49 20.93 -2.70
C PHE A 44 -0.99 21.27 -4.11
N PHE A 45 -0.34 22.24 -4.73
CA PHE A 45 -0.47 22.56 -6.14
C PHE A 45 0.49 21.66 -6.92
N ILE A 46 -0.03 20.82 -7.80
CA ILE A 46 0.75 20.07 -8.78
C ILE A 46 0.77 20.93 -10.05
N ASP A 47 1.90 21.54 -10.36
CA ASP A 47 2.14 22.15 -11.68
C ASP A 47 2.99 21.20 -12.53
N PHE A 48 2.28 20.59 -13.47
CA PHE A 48 2.81 19.90 -14.64
C PHE A 48 3.07 20.97 -15.72
N ALA A 49 4.33 21.25 -16.04
CA ALA A 49 4.68 22.17 -17.12
C ALA A 49 5.65 21.52 -18.11
N VAL A 50 5.16 21.46 -19.33
CA VAL A 50 5.73 20.95 -20.58
C VAL A 50 6.54 22.06 -21.27
N THR A 51 7.53 21.64 -22.07
CA THR A 51 8.24 22.37 -23.15
C THR A 51 9.18 23.53 -22.81
N GLY A 52 10.40 23.42 -23.35
CA GLY A 52 11.30 24.56 -23.53
C GLY A 52 12.68 24.14 -24.01
N ALA A 53 12.82 23.93 -25.32
CA ALA A 53 14.12 23.83 -25.99
C ALA A 53 14.89 25.15 -25.84
N PHE A 54 16.12 25.09 -25.34
CA PHE A 54 17.11 26.14 -25.55
C PHE A 54 18.49 25.52 -25.77
N PHE A 55 18.89 25.51 -27.04
CA PHE A 55 20.24 25.26 -27.51
C PHE A 55 21.04 26.55 -27.32
N ILE A 56 22.07 26.54 -26.46
CA ILE A 56 23.15 27.53 -26.47
C ILE A 56 24.46 26.79 -26.18
N GLU A 57 25.33 26.75 -27.18
CA GLU A 57 26.75 26.45 -27.03
C GLU A 57 27.49 27.78 -26.81
N PRO A 58 28.47 27.82 -25.90
CA PRO A 58 29.72 28.44 -26.31
C PRO A 58 30.96 27.64 -25.89
N ALA A 59 31.95 27.79 -26.77
CA ALA A 59 33.26 27.17 -26.73
C ALA A 59 34.13 27.60 -25.53
N ASN A 60 35.09 26.71 -25.24
CA ASN A 60 36.50 26.97 -24.95
C ASN A 60 37.00 26.72 -23.49
N ALA A 61 37.96 25.78 -23.45
CA ALA A 61 39.17 25.73 -22.63
C ALA A 61 39.18 25.17 -21.19
N LYS A 62 40.16 24.26 -21.05
CA LYS A 62 41.02 23.91 -19.90
C LYS A 62 40.64 22.70 -19.02
N THR A 63 41.29 21.59 -19.36
CA THR A 63 42.02 20.65 -18.49
C THR A 63 42.00 20.91 -16.98
N GLY A 64 41.57 19.88 -16.25
CA GLY A 64 42.10 19.56 -14.92
C GLY A 64 41.02 19.27 -13.87
N GLY A 65 41.13 18.12 -13.21
CA GLY A 65 40.61 17.94 -11.85
C GLY A 65 39.32 17.14 -11.72
N VAL A 66 39.50 15.87 -11.38
CA VAL A 66 38.58 14.95 -10.69
C VAL A 66 37.50 15.67 -9.86
N ALA A 67 36.23 15.43 -10.18
CA ALA A 67 35.11 15.64 -9.27
C ALA A 67 34.01 14.61 -9.57
N THR A 68 34.22 13.39 -9.07
CA THR A 68 33.13 12.43 -8.88
C THR A 68 32.14 13.06 -7.90
N GLN A 69 31.04 13.62 -8.42
CA GLN A 69 29.95 14.09 -7.57
C GLN A 69 29.31 12.87 -6.92
N GLN A 70 29.71 12.63 -5.67
CA GLN A 70 29.08 11.69 -4.76
C GLN A 70 27.64 12.15 -4.54
N PHE A 71 26.69 11.47 -5.17
CA PHE A 71 25.31 11.45 -4.72
C PHE A 71 25.24 10.63 -3.42
N SER A 72 25.65 11.24 -2.31
CA SER A 72 25.52 10.69 -0.96
C SER A 72 24.51 11.49 -0.13
N THR A 73 23.37 11.85 -0.72
CA THR A 73 22.15 12.15 0.05
C THR A 73 21.38 10.86 0.29
N ALA A 74 22.02 9.93 1.02
CA ALA A 74 21.30 8.87 1.69
C ALA A 74 20.52 9.51 2.84
N SER A 75 19.22 9.77 2.61
CA SER A 75 18.28 10.12 3.67
C SER A 75 18.39 9.06 4.76
N THR A 76 19.04 9.42 5.87
CA THR A 76 19.17 8.61 7.07
C THR A 76 17.84 8.63 7.81
N LYS A 77 16.83 7.98 7.22
CA LYS A 77 15.61 7.61 7.95
C LYS A 77 16.09 6.78 9.15
N LYS A 78 15.98 7.35 10.35
CA LYS A 78 16.42 6.73 11.60
C LYS A 78 15.74 5.36 11.71
N LEU A 79 16.51 4.30 11.47
CA LEU A 79 16.03 2.93 11.52
C LEU A 79 15.45 2.67 12.91
N VAL A 80 14.14 2.44 12.97
CA VAL A 80 13.51 1.94 14.18
C VAL A 80 14.11 0.56 14.42
N LYS A 81 14.78 0.36 15.56
CA LYS A 81 15.40 -0.93 15.89
C LYS A 81 14.29 -1.92 16.24
N ILE A 82 13.80 -2.64 15.23
CA ILE A 82 12.85 -3.74 15.38
C ILE A 82 13.65 -5.05 15.38
N SER A 83 13.34 -5.97 16.27
CA SER A 83 13.95 -7.31 16.27
C SER A 83 13.53 -8.09 15.03
N PRO A 84 14.41 -8.91 14.43
CA PRO A 84 14.12 -9.64 13.18
C PRO A 84 12.87 -10.51 13.28
N ASP A 85 12.62 -11.16 14.43
CA ASP A 85 11.43 -12.00 14.64
C ASP A 85 10.12 -11.20 14.57
N VAL A 86 10.14 -9.97 15.07
CA VAL A 86 8.97 -9.07 15.04
C VAL A 86 8.75 -8.57 13.61
N ALA A 87 9.82 -8.29 12.88
CA ALA A 87 9.74 -7.91 11.47
C ALA A 87 9.13 -9.04 10.62
N VAL A 88 9.58 -10.29 10.80
CA VAL A 88 9.02 -11.46 10.11
C VAL A 88 7.54 -11.66 10.45
N LYS A 89 7.16 -11.53 11.73
CA LYS A 89 5.74 -11.58 12.14
C LYS A 89 4.91 -10.49 11.47
N GLY A 90 5.43 -9.27 11.38
CA GLY A 90 4.76 -8.17 10.66
C GLY A 90 4.55 -8.47 9.18
N ILE A 91 5.55 -9.07 8.51
CA ILE A 91 5.44 -9.50 7.11
C ILE A 91 4.39 -10.60 6.96
N LYS A 92 4.36 -11.59 7.87
CA LYS A 92 3.34 -12.65 7.89
C LYS A 92 1.94 -12.08 8.05
N LEU A 93 1.73 -11.15 8.98
CA LEU A 93 0.44 -10.50 9.20
C LEU A 93 -0.02 -9.74 7.96
N ALA A 94 0.85 -8.94 7.34
CA ALA A 94 0.53 -8.21 6.11
C ALA A 94 0.13 -9.15 4.97
N ARG A 95 0.81 -10.29 4.85
CA ARG A 95 0.48 -11.34 3.85
C ARG A 95 -0.89 -11.96 4.09
N GLU A 96 -1.25 -12.27 5.33
CA GLU A 96 -2.59 -12.80 5.66
C GLU A 96 -3.70 -11.76 5.44
N GLU A 97 -3.45 -10.50 5.80
CA GLU A 97 -4.38 -9.38 5.56
C GLU A 97 -4.69 -9.23 4.07
N LEU A 98 -3.66 -9.22 3.22
CA LEU A 98 -3.82 -9.10 1.76
C LEU A 98 -4.54 -10.30 1.15
N LYS A 99 -4.28 -11.53 1.63
CA LYS A 99 -5.03 -12.73 1.20
C LYS A 99 -6.51 -12.63 1.57
N GLY A 100 -6.82 -12.14 2.77
CA GLY A 100 -8.20 -11.88 3.20
C GLY A 100 -8.91 -10.84 2.31
N CYS A 101 -8.19 -9.82 1.87
CA CYS A 101 -8.76 -8.73 1.05
C CYS A 101 -9.30 -9.18 -0.30
N ALA A 102 -8.62 -10.12 -0.97
CA ALA A 102 -9.04 -10.63 -2.27
C ALA A 102 -10.45 -11.23 -2.22
N SER A 103 -10.77 -11.97 -1.16
CA SER A 103 -12.09 -12.57 -0.98
C SER A 103 -13.17 -11.55 -0.60
N ASN A 104 -12.82 -10.55 0.22
CA ASN A 104 -13.79 -9.64 0.82
C ASN A 104 -14.16 -8.44 -0.04
N TYR A 105 -13.18 -7.83 -0.72
CA TYR A 105 -13.36 -6.57 -1.44
C TYR A 105 -13.38 -6.77 -2.95
N VAL A 106 -12.41 -7.53 -3.50
CA VAL A 106 -12.29 -7.74 -4.96
C VAL A 106 -13.49 -8.52 -5.50
N SER A 107 -14.00 -9.50 -4.75
CA SER A 107 -15.18 -10.28 -5.16
C SER A 107 -16.49 -9.47 -5.14
N LYS A 108 -16.54 -8.39 -4.36
CA LYS A 108 -17.71 -7.50 -4.23
C LYS A 108 -17.58 -6.22 -5.04
N SER A 109 -16.45 -6.03 -5.74
CA SER A 109 -16.09 -4.78 -6.43
C SER A 109 -16.13 -3.55 -5.52
N ASP A 110 -15.86 -3.71 -4.22
CA ASP A 110 -15.82 -2.61 -3.25
C ASP A 110 -14.40 -2.05 -3.14
N PHE A 111 -14.04 -1.20 -4.10
CA PHE A 111 -12.69 -0.63 -4.21
C PHE A 111 -12.44 0.50 -3.20
N THR A 112 -13.48 1.26 -2.83
CA THR A 112 -13.37 2.30 -1.79
C THR A 112 -13.11 1.67 -0.43
N GLY A 113 -13.80 0.57 -0.09
CA GLY A 113 -13.50 -0.19 1.13
C GLY A 113 -12.09 -0.78 1.13
N LEU A 114 -11.61 -1.23 -0.03
CA LEU A 114 -10.25 -1.74 -0.18
C LEU A 114 -9.19 -0.65 0.07
N GLU A 115 -9.34 0.53 -0.50
CA GLU A 115 -8.42 1.65 -0.30
C GLU A 115 -8.32 2.07 1.17
N MET A 116 -9.47 2.20 1.85
CA MET A 116 -9.53 2.51 3.28
C MET A 116 -8.85 1.42 4.11
N PHE A 117 -9.07 0.15 3.76
CA PHE A 117 -8.42 -0.97 4.44
C PHE A 117 -6.89 -0.93 4.25
N LEU A 118 -6.41 -0.76 3.02
CA LEU A 118 -4.98 -0.73 2.71
C LEU A 118 -4.24 0.42 3.41
N SER A 119 -4.90 1.57 3.55
CA SER A 119 -4.37 2.71 4.31
C SER A 119 -4.14 2.41 5.79
N SER A 120 -4.93 1.50 6.37
CA SER A 120 -4.80 1.03 7.76
C SER A 120 -4.01 -0.27 7.92
N SER A 121 -3.55 -0.86 6.81
CA SER A 121 -2.97 -2.20 6.80
C SER A 121 -1.56 -2.26 7.39
N SER A 122 -1.16 -3.47 7.76
CA SER A 122 0.19 -3.79 8.21
C SER A 122 1.26 -3.54 7.12
N MET A 123 0.86 -3.37 5.85
CA MET A 123 1.79 -3.02 4.76
C MET A 123 2.40 -1.63 4.90
N THR A 124 1.77 -0.70 5.63
CA THR A 124 2.37 0.62 5.91
C THR A 124 3.68 0.53 6.69
N SER A 125 3.82 -0.52 7.51
CA SER A 125 5.02 -0.80 8.31
C SER A 125 6.02 -1.74 7.61
N PHE A 126 5.66 -2.25 6.43
CA PHE A 126 6.45 -3.25 5.70
C PHE A 126 7.86 -2.76 5.35
N GLU A 127 7.99 -1.53 4.85
CA GLU A 127 9.29 -0.94 4.51
C GLU A 127 10.23 -0.96 5.73
N ASN A 128 9.73 -0.55 6.90
CA ASN A 128 10.51 -0.53 8.13
C ASN A 128 10.88 -1.95 8.60
N ASN A 129 9.97 -2.92 8.42
CA ASN A 129 10.21 -4.32 8.74
C ASN A 129 11.32 -4.90 7.85
N ILE A 130 11.28 -4.69 6.53
CA ILE A 130 12.34 -5.15 5.61
C ILE A 130 13.67 -4.47 5.92
N LEU A 131 13.69 -3.16 6.13
CA LEU A 131 14.94 -2.46 6.45
C LEU A 131 15.58 -3.00 7.74
N SER A 132 14.75 -3.30 8.75
CA SER A 132 15.22 -3.90 10.01
C SER A 132 15.76 -5.32 9.81
N LEU A 133 15.09 -6.09 8.96
CA LEU A 133 15.46 -7.47 8.60
C LEU A 133 16.82 -7.49 7.88
N LEU A 134 17.01 -6.63 6.88
CA LEU A 134 18.27 -6.51 6.14
C LEU A 134 19.43 -5.96 6.98
N ALA A 135 19.14 -5.12 7.97
CA ALA A 135 20.12 -4.62 8.92
C ALA A 135 20.56 -5.68 9.95
N SER A 136 19.75 -6.72 10.18
CA SER A 136 20.04 -7.78 11.15
C SER A 136 21.18 -8.69 10.68
N SER A 137 21.94 -9.25 11.61
CA SER A 137 22.97 -10.27 11.32
C SER A 137 22.39 -11.68 11.14
N ALA A 138 21.08 -11.85 11.29
CA ALA A 138 20.40 -13.14 11.25
C ALA A 138 20.20 -13.69 9.82
N LEU A 139 20.40 -12.85 8.80
CA LEU A 139 20.34 -13.25 7.40
C LEU A 139 21.74 -13.31 6.79
N ASP A 140 21.93 -14.33 5.96
CA ASP A 140 23.13 -14.48 5.16
C ASP A 140 23.24 -13.36 4.11
N ALA A 141 24.47 -13.07 3.68
CA ALA A 141 24.76 -12.01 2.72
C ALA A 141 24.07 -12.25 1.35
N GLU A 142 23.90 -13.52 0.97
CA GLU A 142 23.20 -13.93 -0.25
C GLU A 142 21.69 -13.68 -0.13
N SER A 143 21.06 -14.14 0.95
CA SER A 143 19.63 -13.88 1.21
C SER A 143 19.29 -12.40 1.34
N LYS A 144 20.20 -11.58 1.89
CA LYS A 144 20.04 -10.12 1.90
C LYS A 144 20.06 -9.51 0.49
N LYS A 145 20.82 -10.10 -0.42
CA LYS A 145 20.87 -9.67 -1.83
C LYS A 145 19.59 -10.08 -2.56
N GLU A 146 19.11 -11.29 -2.32
CA GLU A 146 17.86 -11.81 -2.90
C GLU A 146 16.63 -11.00 -2.45
N ILE A 147 16.50 -10.73 -1.15
CA ILE A 147 15.42 -9.89 -0.63
C ILE A 147 15.58 -8.48 -1.18
N GLY A 148 16.75 -7.86 -1.02
CA GLY A 148 17.05 -6.53 -1.53
C GLY A 148 16.06 -5.43 -1.09
N THR A 149 16.33 -4.21 -1.53
CA THR A 149 15.38 -3.07 -1.46
C THR A 149 15.35 -2.37 -2.81
N ILE A 150 14.61 -1.27 -2.91
CA ILE A 150 14.51 -0.43 -4.12
C ILE A 150 15.87 -0.18 -4.81
N ARG A 151 16.98 -0.09 -4.06
CA ARG A 151 18.32 0.15 -4.64
C ARG A 151 19.01 -1.08 -5.24
N ARG A 152 18.62 -2.28 -4.83
CA ARG A 152 19.27 -3.54 -5.23
C ARG A 152 18.37 -4.45 -6.07
N TYR A 153 17.14 -4.03 -6.37
CA TYR A 153 16.17 -4.74 -7.20
C TYR A 153 15.98 -6.22 -6.77
N GLY A 154 15.66 -6.43 -5.49
CA GLY A 154 15.30 -7.75 -4.97
C GLY A 154 13.79 -7.93 -4.82
N VAL A 155 13.38 -9.10 -4.32
CA VAL A 155 11.97 -9.47 -4.11
C VAL A 155 11.23 -8.48 -3.19
N GLY A 156 11.93 -7.92 -2.20
CA GLY A 156 11.43 -6.86 -1.32
C GLY A 156 11.11 -5.56 -2.04
N ALA A 157 11.88 -5.22 -3.09
CA ALA A 157 11.58 -4.07 -3.94
C ALA A 157 10.33 -4.33 -4.79
N ASP A 158 10.23 -5.52 -5.37
CA ASP A 158 9.08 -5.93 -6.17
C ASP A 158 7.78 -5.85 -5.36
N ALA A 159 7.77 -6.38 -4.14
CA ALA A 159 6.62 -6.27 -3.22
C ALA A 159 6.20 -4.80 -2.98
N MET A 160 7.17 -3.89 -2.78
CA MET A 160 6.88 -2.47 -2.58
C MET A 160 6.35 -1.80 -3.85
N ILE A 161 6.92 -2.12 -5.02
CA ILE A 161 6.52 -1.54 -6.30
C ILE A 161 5.12 -2.03 -6.68
N MET A 162 4.85 -3.33 -6.54
CA MET A 162 3.52 -3.91 -6.81
C MET A 162 2.46 -3.35 -5.85
N TYR A 163 2.81 -3.15 -4.57
CA TYR A 163 1.92 -2.49 -3.61
C TYR A 163 1.66 -1.02 -3.95
N GLY A 164 2.67 -0.28 -4.39
CA GLY A 164 2.49 1.08 -4.90
C GLY A 164 1.58 1.13 -6.13
N GLY A 165 1.78 0.21 -7.08
CA GLY A 165 0.93 0.06 -8.26
C GLY A 165 -0.51 -0.32 -7.91
N LEU A 166 -0.72 -1.13 -6.87
CA LEU A 166 -2.06 -1.43 -6.34
C LEU A 166 -2.78 -0.17 -5.85
N LEU A 167 -2.09 0.70 -5.10
CA LEU A 167 -2.67 1.96 -4.62
C LEU A 167 -3.00 2.90 -5.80
N SER A 168 -2.08 3.05 -6.76
CA SER A 168 -2.33 3.84 -7.96
C SER A 168 -3.48 3.29 -8.82
N ALA A 169 -3.60 1.97 -8.93
CA ALA A 169 -4.72 1.34 -9.65
C ALA A 169 -6.07 1.57 -8.95
N LEU A 170 -6.09 1.79 -7.63
CA LEU A 170 -7.30 2.11 -6.87
C LEU A 170 -7.69 3.60 -6.98
N GLU A 171 -6.72 4.51 -7.10
CA GLU A 171 -6.99 5.92 -7.41
C GLU A 171 -7.68 6.06 -8.77
N GLY A 172 -7.29 5.20 -9.73
CA GLY A 172 -7.89 5.08 -11.06
C GLY A 172 -7.52 6.23 -11.99
N ASP A 173 -7.43 5.94 -13.29
CA ASP A 173 -7.31 6.98 -14.30
C ASP A 173 -8.72 7.43 -14.69
N MET A 174 -9.03 8.73 -14.56
CA MET A 174 -10.34 9.32 -14.91
C MET A 174 -11.54 8.79 -14.08
N GLY A 175 -11.28 8.17 -12.92
CA GLY A 175 -12.32 7.71 -11.99
C GLY A 175 -12.88 6.31 -12.27
N GLU A 176 -12.28 5.55 -13.18
CA GLU A 176 -12.62 4.13 -13.39
C GLU A 176 -11.48 3.24 -12.86
N VAL A 177 -11.84 2.29 -11.99
CA VAL A 177 -10.90 1.34 -11.39
C VAL A 177 -10.93 0.03 -12.18
N ASP A 178 -9.80 -0.36 -12.79
CA ASP A 178 -9.71 -1.66 -13.45
C ASP A 178 -9.51 -2.79 -12.42
N SER A 179 -10.60 -3.51 -12.16
CA SER A 179 -10.63 -4.70 -11.31
C SER A 179 -9.56 -5.75 -11.64
N LYS A 180 -9.18 -5.88 -12.93
CA LYS A 180 -8.18 -6.87 -13.36
C LYS A 180 -6.78 -6.46 -12.94
N GLU A 181 -6.47 -5.17 -13.05
CA GLU A 181 -5.18 -4.63 -12.62
C GLU A 181 -5.05 -4.69 -11.10
N VAL A 182 -6.07 -4.28 -10.36
CA VAL A 182 -6.11 -4.39 -8.89
C VAL A 182 -5.85 -5.83 -8.46
N LYS A 183 -6.53 -6.81 -9.07
CA LYS A 183 -6.33 -8.23 -8.77
C LYS A 183 -4.91 -8.68 -9.09
N LYS A 184 -4.37 -8.29 -10.26
CA LYS A 184 -3.01 -8.63 -10.68
C LYS A 184 -1.96 -8.08 -9.72
N TYR A 185 -2.06 -6.81 -9.33
CA TYR A 185 -1.13 -6.20 -8.38
C TYR A 185 -1.22 -6.82 -6.99
N LEU A 186 -2.44 -7.13 -6.53
CA LEU A 186 -2.65 -7.80 -5.24
C LEU A 186 -2.02 -9.21 -5.24
N GLU A 187 -2.31 -10.03 -6.26
CA GLU A 187 -1.73 -11.37 -6.39
C GLU A 187 -0.21 -11.34 -6.47
N ARG A 188 0.36 -10.41 -7.24
CA ARG A 188 1.82 -10.23 -7.32
C ARG A 188 2.42 -9.82 -6.00
N THR A 189 1.84 -8.84 -5.31
CA THR A 189 2.31 -8.43 -3.99
C THR A 189 2.34 -9.60 -3.01
N VAL A 190 1.27 -10.42 -3.00
CA VAL A 190 1.20 -11.62 -2.14
C VAL A 190 2.26 -12.65 -2.50
N GLN A 191 2.53 -12.89 -3.79
CA GLN A 191 3.59 -13.80 -4.24
C GLN A 191 4.97 -13.33 -3.79
N SER A 192 5.30 -12.05 -3.96
CA SER A 192 6.59 -11.49 -3.53
C SER A 192 6.75 -11.56 -2.00
N LEU A 193 5.66 -11.39 -1.22
CA LEU A 193 5.68 -11.62 0.23
C LEU A 193 5.91 -13.10 0.59
N ASP A 194 5.28 -14.03 -0.14
CA ASP A 194 5.47 -15.47 0.05
C ASP A 194 6.93 -15.89 -0.21
N GLU A 195 7.58 -15.32 -1.23
CA GLU A 195 9.00 -15.52 -1.53
C GLU A 195 9.92 -14.97 -0.43
N ILE A 196 9.66 -13.77 0.08
CA ILE A 196 10.43 -13.19 1.20
C ILE A 196 10.34 -14.08 2.44
N LEU A 197 9.15 -14.59 2.75
CA LEU A 197 8.95 -15.50 3.88
C LEU A 197 9.67 -16.84 3.65
N ALA A 198 9.71 -17.35 2.42
CA ALA A 198 10.47 -18.55 2.09
C ALA A 198 11.97 -18.36 2.34
N ILE A 199 12.53 -17.21 1.95
CA ILE A 199 13.94 -16.86 2.22
C ILE A 199 14.20 -16.70 3.72
N CYS A 200 13.28 -16.08 4.47
CA CYS A 200 13.41 -15.97 5.92
C CYS A 200 13.42 -17.36 6.59
N ASN A 201 12.50 -18.25 6.18
CA ASN A 201 12.40 -19.60 6.71
C ASN A 201 13.66 -20.44 6.40
N SER A 202 14.27 -20.28 5.22
CA SER A 202 15.51 -21.00 4.87
C SER A 202 16.72 -20.58 5.73
N ASN A 203 16.68 -19.36 6.27
CA ASN A 203 17.68 -18.83 7.21
C ASN A 203 17.33 -19.12 8.69
N GLY A 204 16.27 -19.90 8.97
CA GLY A 204 15.83 -20.22 10.33
C GLY A 204 15.01 -19.13 11.01
N LEU A 205 14.53 -18.13 10.27
CA LEU A 205 13.66 -17.06 10.75
C LEU A 205 12.21 -17.37 10.28
N GLY A 206 11.51 -18.23 11.00
CA GLY A 206 10.19 -18.75 10.61
C GLY A 206 9.30 -19.14 11.76
#